data_AF-A0A0S8FRN8-F1
#
_entry.id   AF-A0A0S8FRN8-F1
#
_cell.length_a   1.000
_cell.length_b   1.000
_cell.length_c   1.000
_cell.angle_alpha   90.00
_cell.angle_beta   90.00
_cell.angle_gamma   90.00
#
_symmetry.space_group_name_H-M   'P 1'
#
loop_
_entity.id
_entity.type
_entity.pdbx_description
1 polymer ?
#
loop_
_entity_poly.entity_id
_entity_poly.type
_entity_poly.pdbx_seq_one_letter_code
_entity_poly.pdbx_strand_id
1 'polypeptide(L)'
;MLAAAALCCAALAPDLAAGQDSAASLPLIRVDGNRLATSEGEIVMLRGFSFSDPDKLERDGQWNRSLFEEARTRWNANIVRLPVHPAAWRERGESAYLALLDDGLRWAEQNSLYVIIDWHTIGNLRTELFQAPMYNTTKTETLRFWKSIAARYGDRPVVAFYELFNEPTRFNGTLGRISWEDFKGYMEEIIYVIRAHGAQGIPLAAGFNWAYDLKEPAANPIDAPGVAYVTHPYPQKRPQPWEEQWQTDWGFMAARYPVMATEFGFMSADGPGAHVPVIADE
;
A
#
# COMPACT_ATOMS: atom_id res chain seq x y z
N MET A 1 71.07 -11.03 44.37
CA MET A 1 70.26 -12.15 43.83
C MET A 1 68.82 -11.67 43.70
N LEU A 2 68.36 -11.66 42.44
CA LEU A 2 67.01 -11.53 41.87
C LEU A 2 65.88 -10.83 42.66
N ALA A 3 65.43 -9.70 42.12
CA ALA A 3 64.05 -9.23 42.23
C ALA A 3 63.26 -9.71 41.00
N ALA A 4 62.13 -10.39 41.21
CA ALA A 4 61.25 -10.89 40.17
C ALA A 4 60.23 -9.79 39.78
N ALA A 5 60.13 -9.48 38.49
CA ALA A 5 59.05 -8.68 37.93
C ALA A 5 58.15 -9.63 37.11
N ALA A 6 56.91 -9.81 37.54
CA ALA A 6 55.89 -10.54 36.81
C ALA A 6 55.25 -9.59 35.77
N LEU A 7 55.44 -9.89 34.49
CA LEU A 7 54.71 -9.27 33.39
C LEU A 7 53.34 -9.94 33.26
N CYS A 8 52.27 -9.20 33.53
CA CYS A 8 50.91 -9.64 33.26
C CYS A 8 50.53 -9.17 31.85
N CYS A 9 50.53 -10.08 30.87
CA CYS A 9 49.97 -9.80 29.54
C CYS A 9 48.44 -9.91 29.60
N ALA A 10 47.75 -8.77 29.58
CA ALA A 10 46.32 -8.73 29.28
C ALA A 10 46.13 -8.72 27.76
N ALA A 11 45.55 -9.79 27.22
CA ALA A 11 45.11 -9.84 25.84
C ALA A 11 43.85 -8.98 25.68
N LEU A 12 43.95 -7.90 24.89
CA LEU A 12 42.80 -7.12 24.45
C LEU A 12 42.11 -7.90 23.32
N ALA A 13 40.92 -8.42 23.59
CA ALA A 13 40.02 -8.87 22.53
C ALA A 13 39.42 -7.63 21.83
N PRO A 14 39.33 -7.59 20.49
CA PRO A 14 38.63 -6.51 19.81
C PRO A 14 37.13 -6.63 20.07
N ASP A 15 36.54 -5.59 20.67
CA ASP A 15 35.11 -5.38 20.74
C ASP A 15 34.55 -5.28 19.30
N LEU A 16 33.87 -6.33 18.85
CA LEU A 16 33.02 -6.26 17.66
C LEU A 16 31.73 -5.55 18.05
N ALA A 17 31.79 -4.22 18.13
CA ALA A 17 30.60 -3.41 18.08
C ALA A 17 29.95 -3.63 16.70
N ALA A 18 28.87 -4.41 16.67
CA ALA A 18 27.99 -4.50 15.53
C ALA A 18 27.51 -3.07 15.20
N GLY A 19 28.05 -2.50 14.13
CA GLY A 19 27.60 -1.23 13.61
C GLY A 19 26.11 -1.34 13.34
N GLN A 20 25.31 -0.51 14.02
CA GLN A 20 23.99 -0.19 13.51
C GLN A 20 24.23 0.60 12.23
N ASP A 21 24.18 -0.08 11.09
CA ASP A 21 23.99 0.58 9.81
C ASP A 21 22.65 1.31 9.91
N SER A 22 22.71 2.59 10.28
CA SER A 22 21.63 3.53 10.07
C SER A 22 21.43 3.63 8.56
N ALA A 23 20.61 2.74 8.00
CA ALA A 23 20.11 2.88 6.65
C ALA A 23 19.62 4.33 6.50
N ALA A 24 20.15 5.05 5.51
CA ALA A 24 19.72 6.41 5.25
C ALA A 24 18.20 6.40 5.05
N SER A 25 17.50 7.28 5.77
CA SER A 25 16.04 7.41 5.64
C SER A 25 15.69 7.62 4.18
N LEU A 26 14.69 6.88 3.68
CA LEU A 26 14.18 7.06 2.33
C LEU A 26 13.75 8.53 2.13
N PRO A 27 14.02 9.14 0.96
CA PRO A 27 13.50 10.46 0.64
C PRO A 27 11.97 10.46 0.67
N LEU A 28 11.36 11.52 1.17
CA LEU A 28 9.91 11.66 1.17
C LEU A 28 9.41 11.83 -0.28
N ILE A 29 8.41 11.03 -0.68
CA ILE A 29 7.75 11.18 -1.98
C ILE A 29 6.59 12.18 -1.85
N ARG A 30 6.47 13.07 -2.85
CA ARG A 30 5.37 14.02 -2.99
C ARG A 30 4.79 13.97 -4.40
N VAL A 31 3.57 14.47 -4.53
CA VAL A 31 2.95 14.75 -5.83
C VAL A 31 3.53 16.06 -6.37
N ASP A 32 4.05 16.03 -7.59
CA ASP A 32 4.48 17.20 -8.38
C ASP A 32 3.71 17.21 -9.72
N GLY A 33 2.66 18.02 -9.80
CA GLY A 33 1.73 18.00 -10.92
C GLY A 33 1.12 16.61 -11.12
N ASN A 34 1.38 16.00 -12.28
CA ASN A 34 0.94 14.65 -12.62
C ASN A 34 2.00 13.56 -12.36
N ARG A 35 3.08 13.88 -11.64
CA ARG A 35 4.19 12.96 -11.36
C ARG A 35 4.43 12.81 -9.86
N LEU A 36 5.23 11.81 -9.52
CA LEU A 36 5.78 11.62 -8.18
C LEU A 36 7.23 12.10 -8.17
N ALA A 37 7.62 12.81 -7.13
CA ALA A 37 8.99 13.31 -6.96
C ALA A 37 9.48 13.13 -5.53
N THR A 38 10.80 13.00 -5.33
CA THR A 38 11.40 13.04 -3.99
C THR A 38 11.42 14.48 -3.45
N SER A 39 11.79 14.63 -2.16
CA SER A 39 12.02 15.93 -1.54
C SER A 39 13.09 16.78 -2.25
N GLU A 40 13.98 16.17 -3.02
CA GLU A 40 15.06 16.79 -3.78
C GLU A 40 14.63 17.16 -5.22
N GLY A 41 13.41 16.81 -5.63
CA GLY A 41 12.86 17.12 -6.96
C GLY A 41 13.09 16.04 -8.02
N GLU A 42 13.66 14.89 -7.66
CA GLU A 42 13.88 13.78 -8.58
C GLU A 42 12.57 13.04 -8.87
N ILE A 43 12.25 12.83 -10.16
CA ILE A 43 11.03 12.10 -10.55
C ILE A 43 11.18 10.62 -10.22
N VAL A 44 10.18 10.08 -9.52
CA VAL A 44 10.15 8.68 -9.07
C VAL A 44 9.16 7.88 -9.91
N MET A 45 9.62 6.73 -10.40
CA MET A 45 8.76 5.70 -10.99
C MET A 45 8.77 4.47 -10.10
N LEU A 46 7.61 4.13 -9.55
CA LEU A 46 7.46 3.04 -8.59
C LEU A 46 7.01 1.77 -9.29
N ARG A 47 7.69 0.66 -8.99
CA ARG A 47 7.41 -0.67 -9.54
C ARG A 47 7.67 -1.70 -8.45
N GLY A 48 6.73 -2.61 -8.27
CA GLY A 48 6.77 -3.53 -7.16
C GLY A 48 5.63 -4.53 -7.19
N PHE A 49 5.38 -5.12 -6.02
CA PHE A 49 4.45 -6.23 -5.86
C PHE A 49 3.54 -6.01 -4.67
N SER A 50 2.33 -6.53 -4.75
CA SER A 50 1.52 -6.76 -3.55
C SER A 50 1.99 -8.03 -2.87
N PHE A 51 2.24 -7.93 -1.58
CA PHE A 51 2.31 -9.12 -0.74
C PHE A 51 0.90 -9.62 -0.43
N SER A 52 0.81 -10.83 0.11
CA SER A 52 -0.40 -11.25 0.83
C SER A 52 -0.53 -10.45 2.13
N ASP A 53 -1.70 -10.53 2.77
CA ASP A 53 -1.90 -9.94 4.10
C ASP A 53 -0.78 -10.35 5.08
N PRO A 54 -0.15 -9.39 5.78
CA PRO A 54 0.87 -9.68 6.78
C PRO A 54 0.49 -10.76 7.80
N ASP A 55 -0.78 -10.83 8.23
CA ASP A 55 -1.26 -11.86 9.15
C ASP A 55 -1.20 -13.26 8.52
N LYS A 56 -1.62 -13.39 7.26
CA LYS A 56 -1.53 -14.65 6.52
C LYS A 56 -0.07 -15.05 6.35
N LEU A 57 0.79 -14.13 5.94
CA LEU A 57 2.22 -14.41 5.73
C LEU A 57 2.90 -14.85 7.03
N GLU A 58 2.53 -14.28 8.17
CA GLU A 58 3.09 -14.71 9.45
C GLU A 58 2.64 -16.11 9.83
N ARG A 59 1.34 -16.43 9.67
CA ARG A 59 0.80 -17.78 9.89
C ARG A 59 1.44 -18.83 8.98
N ASP A 60 1.80 -18.45 7.76
CA ASP A 60 2.49 -19.30 6.79
C ASP A 60 4.02 -19.38 7.03
N GLY A 61 4.56 -18.66 8.03
CA GLY A 61 5.99 -18.59 8.32
C GLY A 61 6.82 -17.78 7.31
N GLN A 62 6.16 -16.98 6.47
CA GLN A 62 6.75 -16.21 5.37
C GLN A 62 6.93 -14.71 5.69
N TRP A 63 6.36 -14.20 6.78
CA TRP A 63 6.54 -12.80 7.20
C TRP A 63 7.90 -12.60 7.87
N ASN A 64 8.92 -12.35 7.05
CA ASN A 64 10.30 -12.19 7.51
C ASN A 64 11.11 -11.26 6.59
N ARG A 65 12.28 -10.84 7.04
CA ARG A 65 13.18 -9.92 6.29
C ARG A 65 13.55 -10.44 4.90
N SER A 66 13.72 -11.75 4.72
CA SER A 66 14.17 -12.30 3.44
C SER A 66 13.16 -12.10 2.31
N LEU A 67 11.86 -12.02 2.61
CA LEU A 67 10.83 -11.65 1.62
C LEU A 67 11.06 -10.24 1.05
N PHE A 68 11.41 -9.27 1.89
CA PHE A 68 11.69 -7.89 1.48
C PHE A 68 13.02 -7.79 0.72
N GLU A 69 14.03 -8.55 1.16
CA GLU A 69 15.31 -8.65 0.45
C GLU A 69 15.14 -9.26 -0.94
N GLU A 70 14.34 -10.32 -1.08
CA GLU A 70 14.01 -10.95 -2.36
C GLU A 70 13.32 -9.95 -3.29
N ALA A 71 12.27 -9.26 -2.80
CA ALA A 71 11.56 -8.23 -3.56
C ALA A 71 12.52 -7.15 -4.07
N ARG A 72 13.42 -6.67 -3.22
CA ARG A 72 14.38 -5.61 -3.59
C ARG A 72 15.47 -6.10 -4.54
N THR A 73 16.10 -7.23 -4.25
CA THR A 73 17.37 -7.63 -4.87
C THR A 73 17.18 -8.53 -6.09
N ARG A 74 16.17 -9.41 -6.07
CA ARG A 74 15.92 -10.36 -7.15
C ARG A 74 14.88 -9.85 -8.13
N TRP A 75 13.83 -9.21 -7.62
CA TRP A 75 12.74 -8.71 -8.46
C TRP A 75 12.85 -7.21 -8.75
N ASN A 76 13.86 -6.55 -8.19
CA ASN A 76 14.16 -5.14 -8.41
C ASN A 76 12.99 -4.20 -8.10
N ALA A 77 12.17 -4.54 -7.09
CA ALA A 77 11.12 -3.67 -6.60
C ALA A 77 11.73 -2.47 -5.87
N ASN A 78 11.05 -1.32 -5.97
CA ASN A 78 11.32 -0.15 -5.12
C ASN A 78 10.13 0.20 -4.21
N ILE A 79 9.04 -0.58 -4.29
CA ILE A 79 7.86 -0.47 -3.46
C ILE A 79 7.25 -1.84 -3.21
N VAL A 80 6.59 -2.02 -2.07
CA VAL A 80 5.71 -3.16 -1.81
C VAL A 80 4.35 -2.68 -1.30
N ARG A 81 3.30 -3.40 -1.62
CA ARG A 81 1.94 -3.14 -1.12
C ARG A 81 1.56 -4.15 -0.05
N LEU A 82 1.07 -3.64 1.08
CA LEU A 82 0.64 -4.42 2.23
C LEU A 82 -0.90 -4.34 2.35
N PRO A 83 -1.64 -5.31 1.80
CA PRO A 83 -3.09 -5.34 1.92
C PRO A 83 -3.50 -5.77 3.33
N VAL A 84 -4.17 -4.88 4.06
CA VAL A 84 -4.69 -5.14 5.40
C VAL A 84 -6.16 -5.49 5.32
N HIS A 85 -6.51 -6.75 5.52
CA HIS A 85 -7.90 -7.20 5.49
C HIS A 85 -8.61 -6.85 6.81
N PRO A 86 -9.83 -6.27 6.77
CA PRO A 86 -10.59 -5.96 7.97
C PRO A 86 -10.81 -7.14 8.92
N ALA A 87 -11.05 -8.34 8.36
CA ALA A 87 -11.18 -9.54 9.19
C ALA A 87 -9.89 -9.89 9.93
N ALA A 88 -8.74 -9.91 9.24
CA ALA A 88 -7.45 -10.19 9.86
C ALA A 88 -7.08 -9.13 10.91
N TRP A 89 -7.33 -7.86 10.61
CA TRP A 89 -7.17 -6.75 11.55
C TRP A 89 -7.94 -6.97 12.85
N ARG A 90 -9.22 -7.37 12.77
CA ARG A 90 -10.06 -7.64 13.94
C ARG A 90 -9.65 -8.91 14.68
N GLU A 91 -9.42 -10.00 13.96
CA GLU A 91 -9.11 -11.32 14.53
C GLU A 91 -7.81 -11.30 15.31
N ARG A 92 -6.77 -10.67 14.74
CA ARG A 92 -5.47 -10.50 15.40
C ARG A 92 -5.51 -9.42 16.48
N GLY A 93 -6.34 -8.40 16.29
CA GLY A 93 -6.45 -7.24 17.17
C GLY A 93 -5.42 -6.16 16.82
N GLU A 94 -5.84 -4.90 16.97
CA GLU A 94 -5.11 -3.70 16.55
C GLU A 94 -3.64 -3.69 17.01
N SER A 95 -3.36 -3.88 18.30
CA SER A 95 -1.98 -3.83 18.81
C SER A 95 -1.07 -4.91 18.19
N ALA A 96 -1.58 -6.13 18.01
CA ALA A 96 -0.80 -7.24 17.46
C ALA A 96 -0.65 -7.15 15.94
N TYR A 97 -1.60 -6.52 15.25
CA TYR A 97 -1.49 -6.25 13.82
C TYR A 97 -0.52 -5.09 13.56
N LEU A 98 -0.55 -4.02 14.37
CA LEU A 98 0.43 -2.94 14.30
C LEU A 98 1.86 -3.46 14.52
N ALA A 99 2.06 -4.46 15.38
CA ALA A 99 3.37 -5.09 15.53
C ALA A 99 3.87 -5.78 14.24
N LEU A 100 2.98 -6.41 13.45
CA LEU A 100 3.37 -6.95 12.13
C LEU A 100 3.80 -5.85 11.17
N LEU A 101 3.05 -4.74 11.15
CA LEU A 101 3.36 -3.59 10.31
C LEU A 101 4.69 -2.96 10.75
N ASP A 102 4.97 -2.85 12.05
CA ASP A 102 6.25 -2.35 12.55
C ASP A 102 7.42 -3.16 11.98
N ASP A 103 7.32 -4.48 12.04
CA ASP A 103 8.34 -5.39 11.51
C ASP A 103 8.48 -5.24 9.99
N GLY A 104 7.36 -5.23 9.25
CA GLY A 104 7.35 -5.05 7.80
C GLY A 104 7.95 -3.72 7.35
N LEU A 105 7.57 -2.61 7.99
CA LEU A 105 8.09 -1.28 7.68
C LEU A 105 9.59 -1.18 8.01
N ARG A 106 10.04 -1.78 9.11
CA ARG A 106 11.48 -1.85 9.44
C ARG A 106 12.25 -2.64 8.39
N TRP A 107 11.73 -3.78 7.92
CA TRP A 107 12.38 -4.55 6.85
C TRP A 107 12.34 -3.83 5.50
N ALA A 108 11.27 -3.09 5.20
CA ALA A 108 11.19 -2.26 4.00
C ALA A 108 12.26 -1.15 4.02
N GLU A 109 12.40 -0.43 5.15
CA GLU A 109 13.47 0.59 5.34
C GLU A 109 14.86 -0.01 5.15
N GLN A 110 15.14 -1.15 5.79
CA GLN A 110 16.44 -1.85 5.66
C GLN A 110 16.75 -2.30 4.23
N ASN A 111 15.75 -2.43 3.37
CA ASN A 111 15.89 -2.81 1.97
C ASN A 111 15.62 -1.65 1.00
N SER A 112 15.49 -0.41 1.50
CA SER A 112 15.19 0.77 0.68
C SER A 112 13.94 0.59 -0.20
N LEU A 113 12.89 -0.01 0.36
CA LEU A 113 11.58 -0.19 -0.27
C LEU A 113 10.59 0.81 0.34
N TYR A 114 9.84 1.51 -0.52
CA TYR A 114 8.64 2.21 -0.09
C TYR A 114 7.51 1.21 0.20
N VAL A 115 6.50 1.65 0.92
CA VAL A 115 5.33 0.86 1.29
C VAL A 115 4.03 1.61 0.95
N ILE A 116 3.10 0.86 0.35
CA ILE A 116 1.68 1.19 0.33
C ILE A 116 1.02 0.43 1.48
N ILE A 117 0.39 1.14 2.42
CA ILE A 117 -0.56 0.53 3.33
C ILE A 117 -1.93 0.62 2.67
N ASP A 118 -2.56 -0.52 2.46
CA ASP A 118 -3.86 -0.62 1.78
C ASP A 118 -4.93 -1.13 2.75
N TRP A 119 -6.01 -0.37 2.90
CA TRP A 119 -7.20 -0.86 3.59
C TRP A 119 -8.01 -1.75 2.65
N HIS A 120 -7.73 -3.05 2.76
CA HIS A 120 -8.08 -4.04 1.75
C HIS A 120 -9.52 -4.53 1.88
N THR A 121 -10.47 -3.64 1.58
CA THR A 121 -11.90 -3.91 1.56
C THR A 121 -12.49 -3.72 0.15
N ILE A 122 -13.49 -4.55 -0.18
CA ILE A 122 -14.15 -4.58 -1.48
C ILE A 122 -15.66 -4.40 -1.27
N GLY A 123 -16.22 -3.31 -1.78
CA GLY A 123 -17.65 -3.08 -1.70
C GLY A 123 -18.08 -1.62 -1.60
N ASN A 124 -19.11 -1.39 -0.78
CA ASN A 124 -19.76 -0.09 -0.62
C ASN A 124 -19.78 0.32 0.86
N LEU A 125 -18.87 1.22 1.23
CA LEU A 125 -18.74 1.73 2.59
C LEU A 125 -19.97 2.53 3.06
N ARG A 126 -20.75 3.14 2.14
CA ARG A 126 -21.93 3.91 2.52
C ARG A 126 -22.99 3.04 3.17
N THR A 127 -23.22 1.86 2.60
CA THR A 127 -24.22 0.88 3.06
C THR A 127 -23.61 -0.23 3.90
N GLU A 128 -22.28 -0.27 4.04
CA GLU A 128 -21.54 -1.32 4.74
C GLU A 128 -21.87 -2.73 4.21
N LEU A 129 -22.04 -2.82 2.89
CA LEU A 129 -22.24 -4.07 2.15
C LEU A 129 -20.99 -4.35 1.33
N PHE A 130 -20.43 -5.55 1.52
CA PHE A 130 -19.13 -5.93 0.96
C PHE A 130 -19.21 -7.26 0.21
N GLN A 131 -18.25 -7.48 -0.67
CA GLN A 131 -18.22 -8.65 -1.56
C GLN A 131 -18.14 -9.98 -0.81
N ALA A 132 -17.45 -10.00 0.34
CA ALA A 132 -17.28 -11.18 1.17
C ALA A 132 -17.01 -10.79 2.63
N PRO A 133 -17.28 -11.68 3.61
CA PRO A 133 -17.10 -11.38 5.03
C PRO A 133 -15.70 -10.89 5.43
N MET A 134 -14.65 -11.34 4.73
CA MET A 134 -13.27 -10.92 5.01
C MET A 134 -13.04 -9.41 4.79
N TYR A 135 -13.87 -8.79 3.95
CA TYR A 135 -13.83 -7.36 3.61
C TYR A 135 -14.77 -6.52 4.47
N ASN A 136 -15.61 -7.15 5.31
CA ASN A 136 -16.59 -6.43 6.10
C ASN A 136 -15.89 -5.43 7.03
N THR A 137 -16.28 -4.17 6.92
CA THR A 137 -15.85 -3.09 7.81
C THR A 137 -17.01 -2.13 8.07
N THR A 138 -16.78 -1.12 8.90
CA THR A 138 -17.71 0.00 9.09
C THR A 138 -16.98 1.31 8.81
N LYS A 139 -17.73 2.40 8.62
CA LYS A 139 -17.13 3.74 8.54
C LYS A 139 -16.27 4.04 9.79
N THR A 140 -16.80 3.71 10.96
CA THR A 140 -16.11 3.91 12.24
C THR A 140 -14.81 3.11 12.34
N GLU A 141 -14.83 1.85 11.93
CA GLU A 141 -13.62 1.01 11.93
C GLU A 141 -12.60 1.51 10.92
N THR A 142 -13.03 1.89 9.71
CA THR A 142 -12.16 2.44 8.66
C THR A 142 -11.48 3.74 9.13
N LEU A 143 -12.22 4.68 9.73
CA LEU A 143 -11.64 5.91 10.28
C LEU A 143 -10.69 5.63 11.45
N ARG A 144 -11.01 4.65 12.31
CA ARG A 144 -10.13 4.23 13.40
C ARG A 144 -8.83 3.63 12.87
N PHE A 145 -8.90 2.73 11.91
CA PHE A 145 -7.74 2.14 11.25
C PHE A 145 -6.81 3.24 10.73
N TRP A 146 -7.34 4.16 9.92
CA TRP A 146 -6.54 5.23 9.34
C TRP A 146 -5.97 6.20 10.37
N LYS A 147 -6.72 6.52 11.42
CA LYS A 147 -6.21 7.28 12.57
C LYS A 147 -5.01 6.59 13.22
N SER A 148 -5.09 5.29 13.48
CA SER A 148 -4.03 4.53 14.14
C SER A 148 -2.78 4.39 13.26
N ILE A 149 -2.97 4.12 11.96
CA ILE A 149 -1.88 4.07 10.98
C ILE A 149 -1.18 5.43 10.86
N ALA A 150 -1.93 6.51 10.72
CA ALA A 150 -1.36 7.86 10.62
C ALA A 150 -0.65 8.29 11.90
N ALA A 151 -1.26 8.06 13.07
CA ALA A 151 -0.66 8.43 14.35
C ALA A 151 0.65 7.68 14.63
N ARG A 152 0.80 6.46 14.11
CA ARG A 152 1.97 5.61 14.37
C ARG A 152 3.08 5.78 13.31
N TYR A 153 2.70 6.02 12.05
CA TYR A 153 3.63 5.98 10.92
C TYR A 153 3.64 7.25 10.08
N GLY A 154 2.87 8.27 10.46
CA GLY A 154 2.60 9.44 9.63
C GLY A 154 3.84 10.21 9.17
N ASP A 155 4.86 10.27 10.01
CA ASP A 155 6.11 10.96 9.78
C ASP A 155 7.21 10.09 9.16
N ARG A 156 6.91 8.82 8.84
CA ARG A 156 7.88 7.86 8.30
C ARG A 156 7.85 7.84 6.77
N PRO A 157 8.93 8.25 6.08
CA PRO A 157 8.96 8.25 4.60
C PRO A 157 8.79 6.88 3.95
N VAL A 158 9.06 5.78 4.67
CA VAL A 158 8.80 4.42 4.18
C VAL A 158 7.32 4.20 3.85
N VAL A 159 6.39 4.82 4.60
CA VAL A 159 4.96 4.79 4.28
C VAL A 159 4.68 5.89 3.27
N ALA A 160 5.00 5.59 2.01
CA ALA A 160 4.83 6.54 0.92
C ALA A 160 3.38 6.73 0.53
N PHE A 161 2.52 5.71 0.71
CA PHE A 161 1.13 5.74 0.25
C PHE A 161 0.14 5.15 1.26
N TYR A 162 -1.03 5.79 1.33
CA TYR A 162 -2.19 5.38 2.11
C TYR A 162 -3.34 5.10 1.12
N GLU A 163 -3.55 3.84 0.75
CA GLU A 163 -4.60 3.43 -0.17
C GLU A 163 -5.92 3.25 0.58
N LEU A 164 -6.76 4.29 0.50
CA LEU A 164 -7.81 4.60 1.47
C LEU A 164 -8.91 3.53 1.56
N PHE A 165 -9.20 2.92 0.42
CA PHE A 165 -10.19 1.87 0.24
C PHE A 165 -9.85 1.13 -1.05
N ASN A 166 -9.50 -0.16 -0.94
CA ASN A 166 -9.03 -0.99 -2.04
C ASN A 166 -9.94 -0.97 -3.28
N GLU A 167 -11.15 -1.54 -3.21
CA GLU A 167 -11.99 -1.72 -4.40
C GLU A 167 -13.43 -1.25 -4.22
N PRO A 168 -13.70 0.04 -4.49
CA PRO A 168 -15.06 0.57 -4.46
C PRO A 168 -15.90 -0.06 -5.56
N THR A 169 -17.05 -0.62 -5.18
CA THR A 169 -17.96 -1.23 -6.15
C THR A 169 -19.41 -1.18 -5.68
N ARG A 170 -20.30 -0.97 -6.65
CA ARG A 170 -21.76 -1.09 -6.47
C ARG A 170 -22.22 -2.52 -6.76
N PHE A 171 -21.35 -3.34 -7.35
CA PHE A 171 -21.59 -4.70 -7.83
C PHE A 171 -22.97 -4.86 -8.49
N ASN A 172 -23.18 -4.11 -9.59
CA ASN A 172 -24.45 -4.07 -10.32
C ASN A 172 -25.69 -3.74 -9.45
N GLY A 173 -25.48 -2.95 -8.39
CA GLY A 173 -26.53 -2.52 -7.45
C GLY A 173 -26.77 -3.47 -6.29
N THR A 174 -26.14 -4.64 -6.26
CA THR A 174 -26.34 -5.64 -5.18
C THR A 174 -25.74 -5.19 -3.85
N LEU A 175 -24.73 -4.33 -3.87
CA LEU A 175 -24.13 -3.73 -2.66
C LEU A 175 -24.72 -2.35 -2.36
N GLY A 176 -25.94 -2.07 -2.82
CA GLY A 176 -26.62 -0.81 -2.58
C GLY A 176 -26.14 0.34 -3.47
N ARG A 177 -26.72 1.53 -3.23
CA ARG A 177 -26.46 2.74 -4.03
C ARG A 177 -25.47 3.66 -3.33
N ILE A 178 -24.52 4.18 -4.08
CA ILE A 178 -23.59 5.24 -3.66
C ILE A 178 -23.21 6.08 -4.88
N SER A 179 -23.36 7.41 -4.79
CA SER A 179 -22.88 8.34 -5.82
C SER A 179 -21.37 8.54 -5.67
N TRP A 180 -20.70 9.00 -6.73
CA TRP A 180 -19.31 9.45 -6.57
C TRP A 180 -19.17 10.61 -5.59
N GLU A 181 -20.11 11.56 -5.56
CA GLU A 181 -20.09 12.66 -4.58
C GLU A 181 -20.10 12.16 -3.13
N ASP A 182 -20.97 11.19 -2.80
CA ASP A 182 -21.00 10.58 -1.47
C ASP A 182 -19.67 9.85 -1.17
N PHE A 183 -19.13 9.11 -2.14
CA PHE A 183 -17.87 8.37 -1.95
C PHE A 183 -16.66 9.30 -1.80
N LYS A 184 -16.57 10.35 -2.64
CA LYS A 184 -15.59 11.44 -2.53
C LYS A 184 -15.59 12.03 -1.13
N GLY A 185 -16.76 12.34 -0.57
CA GLY A 185 -16.88 12.88 0.79
C GLY A 185 -16.26 11.96 1.85
N TYR A 186 -16.46 10.64 1.74
CA TYR A 186 -15.80 9.69 2.65
C TYR A 186 -14.28 9.63 2.45
N MET A 187 -13.80 9.68 1.21
CA MET A 187 -12.35 9.70 0.94
C MET A 187 -11.71 10.96 1.51
N GLU A 188 -12.35 12.12 1.37
CA GLU A 188 -11.91 13.40 1.93
C GLU A 188 -11.90 13.39 3.46
N GLU A 189 -12.89 12.77 4.09
CA GLU A 189 -12.91 12.58 5.54
C GLU A 189 -11.72 11.73 6.02
N ILE A 190 -11.43 10.62 5.33
CA ILE A 190 -10.26 9.79 5.66
C ILE A 190 -8.96 10.58 5.45
N ILE A 191 -8.84 11.31 4.34
CA ILE A 191 -7.66 12.15 4.05
C ILE A 191 -7.46 13.18 5.17
N TYR A 192 -8.53 13.84 5.60
CA TYR A 192 -8.47 14.78 6.71
C TYR A 192 -7.97 14.09 7.98
N VAL A 193 -8.50 12.91 8.32
CA VAL A 193 -8.08 12.13 9.50
C VAL A 193 -6.58 11.80 9.44
N ILE A 194 -6.09 11.24 8.34
CA ILE A 194 -4.67 10.85 8.26
C ILE A 194 -3.76 12.08 8.35
N ARG A 195 -4.12 13.19 7.69
CA ARG A 195 -3.34 14.44 7.75
C ARG A 195 -3.35 15.08 9.14
N ALA A 196 -4.51 15.11 9.81
CA ALA A 196 -4.64 15.61 11.17
C ALA A 196 -3.82 14.79 12.19
N HIS A 197 -3.52 13.54 11.85
CA HIS A 197 -2.69 12.64 12.65
C HIS A 197 -1.25 12.49 12.13
N GLY A 198 -0.78 13.43 11.29
CA GLY A 198 0.63 13.57 10.95
C GLY A 198 1.08 12.85 9.69
N ALA A 199 0.18 12.20 8.94
CA ALA A 199 0.54 11.53 7.69
C ALA A 199 1.15 12.49 6.66
N GLN A 200 2.37 12.19 6.21
CA GLN A 200 3.09 12.91 5.18
C GLN A 200 2.99 12.24 3.80
N GLY A 201 2.82 10.92 3.75
CA GLY A 201 2.66 10.18 2.49
C GLY A 201 1.40 10.55 1.72
N ILE A 202 1.24 9.93 0.56
CA ILE A 202 0.25 10.30 -0.47
C ILE A 202 -1.01 9.45 -0.31
N PRO A 203 -2.20 10.05 -0.12
CA PRO A 203 -3.45 9.33 -0.21
C PRO A 203 -3.67 8.81 -1.63
N LEU A 204 -3.99 7.52 -1.77
CA LEU A 204 -4.43 6.92 -3.02
C LEU A 204 -5.94 6.75 -3.00
N ALA A 205 -6.61 7.41 -3.95
CA ALA A 205 -8.07 7.38 -4.10
C ALA A 205 -8.48 6.55 -5.32
N ALA A 206 -9.38 5.59 -5.12
CA ALA A 206 -9.93 4.75 -6.17
C ALA A 206 -11.28 5.26 -6.67
N GLY A 207 -11.61 4.95 -7.92
CA GLY A 207 -12.96 5.07 -8.46
C GLY A 207 -13.77 3.77 -8.32
N PHE A 208 -14.94 3.72 -8.97
CA PHE A 208 -15.80 2.53 -8.93
C PHE A 208 -15.37 1.44 -9.91
N ASN A 209 -16.19 0.39 -10.01
CA ASN A 209 -15.93 -0.80 -10.80
C ASN A 209 -14.65 -1.51 -10.31
N TRP A 210 -14.57 -1.77 -9.01
CA TRP A 210 -13.40 -2.39 -8.36
C TRP A 210 -12.13 -1.61 -8.71
N ALA A 211 -12.12 -0.34 -8.32
CA ALA A 211 -11.01 0.58 -8.55
C ALA A 211 -10.55 0.71 -10.02
N TYR A 212 -11.39 0.44 -11.02
CA TYR A 212 -10.96 0.50 -12.43
C TYR A 212 -11.26 1.84 -13.10
N ASP A 213 -12.42 2.43 -12.80
CA ASP A 213 -12.97 3.54 -13.57
C ASP A 213 -12.67 4.89 -12.91
N LEU A 214 -11.98 5.79 -13.62
CA LEU A 214 -11.65 7.13 -13.14
C LEU A 214 -12.47 8.24 -13.80
N LYS A 215 -13.51 7.95 -14.60
CA LYS A 215 -14.36 8.97 -15.23
C LYS A 215 -15.09 9.86 -14.22
N GLU A 216 -15.72 9.26 -13.20
CA GLU A 216 -16.37 10.02 -12.12
C GLU A 216 -15.36 10.86 -11.31
N PRO A 217 -14.21 10.30 -10.85
CA PRO A 217 -13.11 11.08 -10.26
C PRO A 217 -12.58 12.23 -11.13
N ALA A 218 -12.52 12.04 -12.44
CA ALA A 218 -12.01 13.05 -13.36
C ALA A 218 -12.92 14.26 -13.52
N ALA A 219 -14.23 14.04 -13.41
CA ALA A 219 -15.27 15.05 -13.52
C ALA A 219 -15.45 15.83 -12.20
N ASN A 220 -15.25 15.18 -11.06
CA ASN A 220 -15.32 15.80 -9.74
C ASN A 220 -14.18 15.27 -8.85
N PRO A 221 -12.92 15.75 -9.03
CA PRO A 221 -11.77 15.24 -8.30
C PRO A 221 -11.88 15.40 -6.79
N ILE A 222 -11.19 14.56 -6.04
CA ILE A 222 -10.94 14.76 -4.61
C ILE A 222 -10.39 16.18 -4.37
N ASP A 223 -11.04 16.92 -3.49
CA ASP A 223 -10.68 18.29 -3.10
C ASP A 223 -9.70 18.26 -1.92
N ALA A 224 -8.54 17.66 -2.16
CA ALA A 224 -7.43 17.64 -1.23
C ALA A 224 -6.09 17.67 -1.98
N PRO A 225 -5.07 18.37 -1.46
CA PRO A 225 -3.76 18.43 -2.11
C PRO A 225 -3.01 17.10 -1.98
N GLY A 226 -2.14 16.84 -2.95
CA GLY A 226 -1.19 15.73 -2.88
C GLY A 226 -1.82 14.35 -2.89
N VAL A 227 -2.91 14.17 -3.65
CA VAL A 227 -3.60 12.90 -3.87
C VAL A 227 -3.16 12.30 -5.21
N ALA A 228 -3.07 10.98 -5.27
CA ALA A 228 -2.93 10.22 -6.52
C ALA A 228 -4.10 9.24 -6.67
N TYR A 229 -4.34 8.77 -7.90
CA TYR A 229 -5.50 7.92 -8.22
C TYR A 229 -5.10 6.49 -8.53
N VAL A 230 -5.99 5.56 -8.16
CA VAL A 230 -5.79 4.12 -8.34
C VAL A 230 -6.50 3.62 -9.59
N THR A 231 -5.89 2.67 -10.29
CA THR A 231 -6.59 1.81 -11.27
C THR A 231 -6.25 0.33 -11.04
N HIS A 232 -7.22 -0.59 -11.18
CA HIS A 232 -6.98 -2.05 -11.20
C HIS A 232 -7.27 -2.65 -12.59
N PRO A 233 -6.35 -2.51 -13.58
CA PRO A 233 -6.59 -2.86 -14.97
C PRO A 233 -6.39 -4.36 -15.25
N TYR A 234 -7.12 -5.23 -14.56
CA TYR A 234 -7.13 -6.66 -14.86
C TYR A 234 -7.60 -6.96 -16.31
N PRO A 235 -7.13 -8.06 -16.94
CA PRO A 235 -7.33 -8.31 -18.37
C PRO A 235 -8.80 -8.29 -18.82
N GLN A 236 -9.70 -8.84 -18.01
CA GLN A 236 -11.11 -9.01 -18.39
C GLN A 236 -12.01 -7.85 -17.95
N LYS A 237 -11.43 -6.71 -17.54
CA LYS A 237 -12.20 -5.50 -17.21
C LYS A 237 -12.82 -4.85 -18.44
N ARG A 238 -12.17 -5.00 -19.60
CA ARG A 238 -12.63 -4.58 -20.92
C ARG A 238 -12.18 -5.58 -22.00
N PRO A 239 -12.96 -5.75 -23.08
CA PRO A 239 -12.48 -6.45 -24.26
C PRO A 239 -11.43 -5.59 -24.99
N GLN A 240 -10.65 -6.23 -25.87
CA GLN A 240 -9.78 -5.53 -26.81
C GLN A 240 -10.59 -4.56 -27.71
N PRO A 241 -9.97 -3.47 -28.23
CA PRO A 241 -8.58 -3.08 -28.03
C PRO A 241 -8.32 -2.43 -26.66
N TRP A 242 -7.36 -2.94 -25.89
CA TRP A 242 -7.20 -2.51 -24.49
C TRP A 242 -6.69 -1.09 -24.31
N GLU A 243 -5.68 -0.66 -25.07
CA GLU A 243 -5.08 0.66 -24.88
C GLU A 243 -6.11 1.79 -25.04
N GLU A 244 -7.01 1.68 -26.03
CA GLU A 244 -8.08 2.65 -26.24
C GLU A 244 -9.11 2.63 -25.10
N GLN A 245 -9.45 1.44 -24.61
CA GLN A 245 -10.39 1.26 -23.50
C GLN A 245 -9.80 1.79 -22.19
N TRP A 246 -8.55 1.45 -21.90
CA TRP A 246 -7.78 1.97 -20.77
C TRP A 246 -7.71 3.49 -20.83
N GLN A 247 -7.36 4.06 -21.99
CA GLN A 247 -7.29 5.50 -22.16
C GLN A 247 -8.64 6.19 -21.93
N THR A 248 -9.75 5.53 -22.30
CA THR A 248 -11.12 6.04 -22.11
C THR A 248 -11.59 5.94 -20.65
N ASP A 249 -11.22 4.88 -19.94
CA ASP A 249 -11.73 4.60 -18.60
C ASP A 249 -10.87 5.21 -17.48
N TRP A 250 -9.54 5.26 -17.65
CA TRP A 250 -8.65 5.74 -16.59
C TRP A 250 -7.35 6.41 -17.07
N GLY A 251 -6.78 6.02 -18.22
CA GLY A 251 -5.47 6.48 -18.70
C GLY A 251 -5.39 7.98 -18.92
N PHE A 252 -6.50 8.62 -19.33
CA PHE A 252 -6.58 10.08 -19.46
C PHE A 252 -6.27 10.83 -18.15
N MET A 253 -6.45 10.18 -16.98
CA MET A 253 -6.24 10.82 -15.67
C MET A 253 -4.76 11.16 -15.43
N ALA A 254 -3.84 10.39 -16.03
CA ALA A 254 -2.39 10.57 -15.95
C ALA A 254 -1.90 11.89 -16.57
N ALA A 255 -2.73 12.59 -17.35
CA ALA A 255 -2.42 13.92 -17.87
C ALA A 255 -2.48 15.01 -16.77
N ARG A 256 -3.17 14.76 -15.66
CA ARG A 256 -3.43 15.76 -14.60
C ARG A 256 -2.98 15.33 -13.21
N TYR A 257 -3.00 14.04 -12.92
CA TYR A 257 -2.65 13.48 -11.61
C TYR A 257 -1.73 12.27 -11.77
N PRO A 258 -0.92 11.92 -10.76
CA PRO A 258 -0.29 10.62 -10.74
C PRO A 258 -1.37 9.53 -10.68
N VAL A 259 -1.18 8.49 -11.48
CA VAL A 259 -2.02 7.29 -11.48
C VAL A 259 -1.14 6.11 -11.12
N MET A 260 -1.60 5.28 -10.18
CA MET A 260 -0.91 4.06 -9.76
C MET A 260 -1.81 2.86 -10.03
N ALA A 261 -1.30 1.90 -10.80
CA ALA A 261 -1.94 0.60 -10.92
C ALA A 261 -1.51 -0.27 -9.73
N THR A 262 -2.28 -0.25 -8.63
CA THR A 262 -1.92 -0.96 -7.38
C THR A 262 -2.25 -2.45 -7.45
N GLU A 263 -3.09 -2.86 -8.40
CA GLU A 263 -3.29 -4.27 -8.76
C GLU A 263 -3.38 -4.46 -10.27
N PHE A 264 -2.60 -5.42 -10.77
CA PHE A 264 -2.68 -5.96 -12.11
C PHE A 264 -1.97 -7.31 -12.11
N GLY A 265 -2.33 -8.16 -13.05
CA GLY A 265 -1.79 -9.50 -13.14
C GLY A 265 -2.72 -10.38 -13.96
N PHE A 266 -2.22 -11.55 -14.32
CA PHE A 266 -3.01 -12.52 -15.07
C PHE A 266 -2.54 -13.93 -14.77
N MET A 267 -3.37 -14.90 -15.13
CA MET A 267 -3.01 -16.31 -15.10
C MET A 267 -3.72 -17.06 -16.23
N SER A 268 -3.15 -18.20 -16.59
CA SER A 268 -3.76 -19.10 -17.57
C SER A 268 -5.13 -19.60 -17.07
N ALA A 269 -6.03 -19.90 -18.00
CA ALA A 269 -7.38 -20.35 -17.68
C ALA A 269 -7.43 -21.67 -16.88
N ASP A 270 -6.38 -22.49 -16.96
CA ASP A 270 -6.20 -23.75 -16.24
C ASP A 270 -5.34 -23.61 -14.97
N GLY A 271 -4.88 -22.39 -14.65
CA GLY A 271 -4.08 -22.11 -13.47
C GLY A 271 -4.85 -22.30 -12.15
N PRO A 272 -4.18 -22.69 -11.05
CA PRO A 272 -4.82 -22.79 -9.74
C PRO A 272 -5.42 -21.45 -9.31
N GLY A 273 -6.74 -21.41 -9.09
CA GLY A 273 -7.44 -20.19 -8.71
C GLY A 273 -7.82 -19.27 -9.87
N ALA A 274 -7.77 -19.73 -11.12
CA ALA A 274 -8.28 -18.99 -12.29
C ALA A 274 -9.73 -18.53 -12.09
N HIS A 275 -9.96 -17.22 -12.22
CA HIS A 275 -11.28 -16.59 -12.12
C HIS A 275 -11.32 -15.28 -12.89
N VAL A 276 -12.53 -14.79 -13.19
CA VAL A 276 -12.69 -13.44 -13.75
C VAL A 276 -12.43 -12.41 -12.63
N PRO A 277 -11.59 -11.38 -12.83
CA PRO A 277 -11.13 -10.86 -14.12
C PRO A 277 -9.68 -11.17 -14.52
N VAL A 278 -9.02 -12.16 -13.90
CA VAL A 278 -7.56 -12.38 -14.03
C VAL A 278 -7.15 -13.37 -15.14
N ILE A 279 -8.10 -13.97 -15.86
CA ILE A 279 -7.76 -14.97 -16.89
C ILE A 279 -7.30 -14.26 -18.17
N ALA A 280 -6.08 -14.56 -18.63
CA ALA A 280 -5.52 -14.18 -19.93
C ALA A 280 -4.42 -15.16 -20.37
N ASP A 281 -4.11 -15.16 -21.67
CA ASP A 281 -3.14 -16.06 -22.33
C ASP A 281 -1.94 -15.32 -22.96
N GLU A 282 -1.81 -14.02 -22.69
CA GLU A 282 -0.79 -13.13 -23.24
C GLU A 282 0.45 -12.97 -22.36
#